data_AF-A0A8J5BN55-F1
#
_entry.id   AF-A0A8J5BN55-F1
#
_cell.length_a   1.000
_cell.length_b   1.000
_cell.length_c   1.000
_cell.angle_alpha   90.00
_cell.angle_beta   90.00
_cell.angle_gamma   90.00
#
_symmetry.space_group_name_H-M   'P 1'
#
loop_
_entity.id
_entity.type
_entity.pdbx_description
1 polymer ?
#
loop_
_entity_poly.entity_id
_entity_poly.type
_entity_poly.pdbx_seq_one_letter_code
_entity_poly.pdbx_strand_id
1 'polypeptide(L)'
;MSGLNITLGYFISVVVICGLAKTLVTRWRPRWSFLSEFIAAFALAACRLEVQTISEIGQWAGGLGQDVTLTMLFLALTVHGIIMQGATGNPSVTLMGFLQKETGTVSSFLSIAGQLGGAQLALLFAGWYWAMELTDMHMIKVMMMTQCSSSLNVSLMQGTITEIVSALFYHLVDLSLRHRSQLLRIPILALLLTFLYYT
;
A
#
# COMPACT_ATOMS: atom_id res chain seq x y z
N MET A 1 12.12 14.69 16.28
CA MET A 1 13.11 14.09 15.35
C MET A 1 13.19 12.56 15.47
N SER A 2 13.03 11.96 16.66
CA SER A 2 13.04 10.48 16.83
C SER A 2 11.90 9.76 16.08
N GLY A 3 10.67 10.29 16.12
CA GLY A 3 9.51 9.66 15.48
C GLY A 3 9.66 9.47 13.97
N LEU A 4 10.09 10.50 13.24
CA LEU A 4 10.33 10.40 11.79
C LEU A 4 11.40 9.36 11.46
N ASN A 5 12.48 9.29 12.25
CA ASN A 5 13.56 8.32 12.01
C ASN A 5 13.08 6.88 12.20
N ILE A 6 12.23 6.64 13.21
CA ILE A 6 11.66 5.32 13.49
C ILE A 6 10.74 4.89 12.34
N THR A 7 9.86 5.79 11.91
CA THR A 7 8.98 5.57 10.77
C THR A 7 9.77 5.34 9.47
N LEU A 8 10.80 6.15 9.17
CA LEU A 8 11.69 5.92 8.02
C LEU A 8 12.40 4.57 8.10
N GLY A 9 12.87 4.18 9.29
CA GLY A 9 13.47 2.87 9.53
C GLY A 9 12.51 1.73 9.22
N TYR A 10 11.23 1.86 9.61
CA TYR A 10 10.18 0.92 9.26
C TYR A 10 9.99 0.80 7.75
N PHE A 11 9.81 1.94 7.04
CA PHE A 11 9.64 1.95 5.58
C PHE A 11 10.82 1.28 4.87
N ILE A 12 12.06 1.67 5.23
CA ILE A 12 13.27 1.10 4.63
C ILE A 12 13.34 -0.40 4.88
N SER A 13 13.07 -0.84 6.11
CA SER A 13 13.12 -2.26 6.47
C SER A 13 12.12 -3.09 5.67
N VAL A 14 10.86 -2.64 5.61
CA VAL A 14 9.80 -3.31 4.82
C VAL A 14 10.20 -3.38 3.35
N VAL A 15 10.62 -2.25 2.77
CA VAL A 15 10.99 -2.17 1.36
C VAL A 15 12.17 -3.07 1.02
N VAL A 16 13.23 -3.05 1.82
CA VAL A 16 14.45 -3.84 1.58
C VAL A 16 14.14 -5.33 1.71
N ILE A 17 13.48 -5.75 2.79
CA ILE A 17 13.14 -7.16 3.01
C ILE A 17 12.23 -7.68 1.89
N CYS A 18 11.19 -6.92 1.53
CA CYS A 18 10.27 -7.32 0.48
C CYS A 18 10.93 -7.32 -0.90
N GLY A 19 11.81 -6.36 -1.19
CA GLY A 19 12.57 -6.31 -2.44
C GLY A 19 13.52 -7.51 -2.60
N LEU A 20 14.19 -7.90 -1.52
CA LEU A 20 15.03 -9.09 -1.48
C LEU A 20 14.20 -10.38 -1.62
N ALA A 21 13.09 -10.48 -0.87
CA ALA A 21 12.18 -11.62 -0.95
C ALA A 21 11.60 -11.79 -2.35
N LYS A 22 11.16 -10.69 -2.97
CA LYS A 22 10.66 -10.69 -4.36
C LYS A 22 11.73 -11.17 -5.32
N THR A 23 12.95 -10.64 -5.24
CA THR A 23 14.07 -11.07 -6.10
C THR A 23 14.39 -12.55 -5.93
N LEU A 24 14.32 -13.06 -4.71
CA LEU A 24 14.55 -14.48 -4.43
C LEU A 24 13.44 -15.35 -5.04
N VAL A 25 12.18 -14.96 -4.86
CA VAL A 25 11.01 -15.67 -5.37
C VAL A 25 11.00 -15.71 -6.90
N THR A 26 11.24 -14.59 -7.55
CA THR A 26 11.27 -14.53 -9.02
C THR A 26 12.40 -15.36 -9.60
N ARG A 27 13.54 -15.45 -8.91
CA ARG A 27 14.68 -16.27 -9.33
C ARG A 27 14.47 -17.77 -9.08
N TRP A 28 13.88 -18.15 -7.94
CA TRP A 28 13.81 -19.54 -7.50
C TRP A 28 12.51 -20.24 -7.91
N ARG A 29 11.40 -19.50 -7.98
CA ARG A 29 10.06 -20.03 -8.25
C ARG A 29 9.30 -19.11 -9.21
N PRO A 30 9.78 -18.92 -10.46
CA PRO A 30 9.15 -18.01 -11.44
C PRO A 30 7.71 -18.39 -11.79
N ARG A 31 7.32 -19.66 -11.60
CA ARG A 31 5.95 -20.15 -11.82
C ARG A 31 4.96 -19.73 -10.71
N TRP A 32 5.45 -19.22 -9.59
CA TRP A 32 4.64 -18.88 -8.41
C TRP A 32 4.42 -17.38 -8.34
N SER A 33 3.80 -16.81 -9.39
CA SER A 33 3.52 -15.37 -9.50
C SER A 33 2.69 -14.81 -8.33
N PHE A 34 1.81 -15.63 -7.75
CA PHE A 34 1.00 -15.27 -6.58
C PHE A 34 1.85 -14.89 -5.36
N LEU A 35 3.08 -15.43 -5.23
CA LEU A 35 3.95 -15.11 -4.11
C LEU A 35 4.57 -13.72 -4.27
N SER A 36 4.85 -13.30 -5.51
CA SER A 36 5.23 -11.91 -5.80
C SER A 36 4.08 -10.94 -5.49
N GLU A 37 2.84 -11.33 -5.79
CA GLU A 37 1.64 -10.55 -5.45
C GLU A 37 1.41 -10.45 -3.94
N PHE A 38 1.65 -11.54 -3.20
CA PHE A 38 1.63 -11.55 -1.74
C PHE A 38 2.65 -10.57 -1.16
N ILE A 39 3.91 -10.63 -1.62
CA ILE A 39 4.99 -9.75 -1.14
C ILE A 39 4.69 -8.29 -1.48
N ALA A 40 4.18 -8.02 -2.69
CA ALA A 40 3.81 -6.69 -3.12
C ALA A 40 2.69 -6.12 -2.24
N ALA A 41 1.60 -6.88 -2.03
CA ALA A 41 0.49 -6.44 -1.19
C ALA A 41 0.91 -6.23 0.27
N PHE A 42 1.73 -7.13 0.83
CA PHE A 42 2.30 -6.95 2.17
C PHE A 42 3.08 -5.65 2.28
N ALA A 43 4.02 -5.40 1.36
CA ALA A 43 4.85 -4.19 1.39
C ALA A 43 3.99 -2.93 1.27
N LEU A 44 3.01 -2.92 0.35
CA LEU A 44 2.13 -1.78 0.13
C LEU A 44 1.24 -1.51 1.34
N ALA A 45 0.60 -2.54 1.88
CA ALA A 45 -0.27 -2.42 3.06
C ALA A 45 0.51 -2.01 4.31
N ALA A 46 1.67 -2.61 4.55
CA ALA A 46 2.53 -2.28 5.69
C ALA A 46 2.97 -0.81 5.65
N CYS A 47 3.39 -0.34 4.49
CA CYS A 47 3.72 1.08 4.27
C CYS A 47 2.49 1.98 4.44
N ARG A 48 1.32 1.60 3.91
CA ARG A 48 0.09 2.39 3.99
C ARG A 48 -0.42 2.55 5.43
N LEU A 49 -0.30 1.52 6.25
CA LEU A 49 -0.68 1.53 7.67
C LEU A 49 0.21 2.50 8.47
N GLU A 50 1.50 2.56 8.16
CA GLU A 50 2.39 3.53 8.79
C GLU A 50 2.09 4.96 8.33
N VAL A 51 1.84 5.19 7.03
CA VAL A 51 1.34 6.50 6.54
C VAL A 51 0.04 6.90 7.24
N GLN A 52 -0.87 5.95 7.47
CA GLN A 52 -2.12 6.20 8.20
C GLN A 52 -1.87 6.69 9.63
N THR A 53 -0.87 6.12 10.29
CA THR A 53 -0.47 6.52 11.65
C THR A 53 0.03 7.95 11.66
N ILE A 54 0.85 8.35 10.67
CA ILE A 54 1.29 9.73 10.49
C ILE A 54 0.09 10.65 10.20
N SER A 55 -0.84 10.24 9.33
CA SER A 55 -1.96 11.09 8.93
C SER A 55 -2.93 11.39 10.06
N GLU A 56 -3.21 10.40 10.91
CA GLU A 56 -4.23 10.54 11.96
C GLU A 56 -3.67 11.16 13.25
N ILE A 57 -2.43 10.81 13.60
CA ILE A 57 -1.86 11.13 14.91
C ILE A 57 -0.56 11.93 14.80
N GLY A 58 0.12 11.88 13.66
CA GLY A 58 1.46 12.44 13.47
C GLY A 58 1.55 13.93 13.80
N GLN A 59 0.53 14.73 13.45
CA GLN A 59 0.52 16.16 13.75
C GLN A 59 0.51 16.44 15.25
N TRP A 60 -0.23 15.64 16.02
CA TRP A 60 -0.42 15.84 17.46
C TRP A 60 0.68 15.19 18.30
N ALA A 61 1.12 13.97 17.94
CA ALA A 61 2.06 13.20 18.75
C ALA A 61 3.52 13.24 18.27
N GLY A 62 3.79 13.71 17.06
CA GLY A 62 5.17 13.81 16.56
C GLY A 62 5.50 15.03 15.72
N GLY A 63 4.59 16.01 15.66
CA GLY A 63 4.78 17.24 14.88
C GLY A 63 4.91 17.00 13.37
N LEU A 64 4.40 15.86 12.87
CA LEU A 64 4.44 15.52 11.44
C LEU A 64 3.16 16.04 10.78
N GLY A 65 3.31 17.13 10.02
CA GLY A 65 2.20 17.74 9.28
C GLY A 65 1.77 16.94 8.05
N GLN A 66 0.71 17.42 7.41
CA GLN A 66 0.14 16.81 6.20
C GLN A 66 1.15 16.70 5.05
N ASP A 67 2.08 17.65 4.92
CA ASP A 67 3.15 17.62 3.91
C ASP A 67 4.03 16.37 4.05
N VAL A 68 4.32 15.94 5.28
CA VAL A 68 5.10 14.72 5.55
C VAL A 68 4.30 13.49 5.14
N THR A 69 3.02 13.44 5.50
CA THR A 69 2.12 12.33 5.12
C THR A 69 2.08 12.15 3.59
N LEU A 70 1.85 13.24 2.85
CA LEU A 70 1.77 13.18 1.38
C LEU A 70 3.11 12.80 0.76
N THR A 71 4.22 13.35 1.27
CA THR A 71 5.57 13.02 0.80
C THR A 71 5.87 11.54 1.03
N MET A 72 5.58 11.02 2.23
CA MET A 72 5.81 9.61 2.57
C MET A 72 4.92 8.67 1.76
N LEU A 73 3.66 9.03 1.52
CA LEU A 73 2.76 8.27 0.65
C LEU A 73 3.29 8.22 -0.78
N PHE A 74 3.65 9.37 -1.35
CA PHE A 74 4.20 9.45 -2.70
C PHE A 74 5.48 8.61 -2.84
N LEU A 75 6.39 8.71 -1.87
CA LEU A 75 7.62 7.91 -1.85
C LEU A 75 7.32 6.42 -1.73
N ALA A 76 6.43 6.01 -0.82
CA ALA A 76 6.05 4.61 -0.64
C ALA A 76 5.46 4.01 -1.92
N LEU A 77 4.56 4.73 -2.60
CA LEU A 77 3.96 4.30 -3.85
C LEU A 77 4.98 4.24 -5.00
N THR A 78 5.85 5.24 -5.11
CA THR A 78 6.90 5.29 -6.14
C THR A 78 7.89 4.16 -5.97
N VAL A 79 8.39 3.97 -4.75
CA VAL A 79 9.35 2.91 -4.41
C VAL A 79 8.72 1.53 -4.60
N HIS A 80 7.45 1.36 -4.19
CA HIS A 80 6.69 0.14 -4.47
C HIS A 80 6.62 -0.14 -5.97
N GLY A 81 6.23 0.84 -6.79
CA GLY A 81 6.16 0.69 -8.25
C GLY A 81 7.51 0.33 -8.89
N ILE A 82 8.62 0.89 -8.39
CA ILE A 82 9.97 0.59 -8.89
C ILE A 82 10.40 -0.83 -8.52
N ILE A 83 10.22 -1.23 -7.25
CA ILE A 83 10.74 -2.50 -6.74
C ILE A 83 9.82 -3.67 -7.10
N MET A 84 8.51 -3.46 -7.07
CA MET A 84 7.49 -4.50 -7.26
C MET A 84 7.04 -4.67 -8.71
N GLN A 85 7.78 -4.14 -9.69
CA GLN A 85 7.49 -4.32 -11.12
C GLN A 85 7.11 -5.77 -11.48
N GLY A 86 5.98 -5.93 -12.19
CA GLY A 86 5.43 -7.23 -12.57
C GLY A 86 4.53 -7.87 -11.51
N ALA A 87 4.39 -7.26 -10.33
CA ALA A 87 3.33 -7.56 -9.36
C ALA A 87 2.51 -6.29 -9.11
N THR A 88 1.21 -6.45 -8.91
CA THR A 88 0.30 -5.31 -8.75
C THR A 88 0.10 -4.94 -7.28
N GLY A 89 0.04 -5.94 -6.38
CA GLY A 89 -0.36 -5.75 -4.99
C GLY A 89 -1.80 -5.25 -4.83
N ASN A 90 -2.60 -5.24 -5.91
CA ASN A 90 -3.92 -4.62 -5.95
C ASN A 90 -4.97 -5.58 -6.58
N PRO A 91 -5.98 -6.01 -5.80
CA PRO A 91 -7.05 -6.88 -6.30
C PRO A 91 -7.84 -6.28 -7.45
N SER A 92 -8.10 -4.97 -7.47
CA SER A 92 -8.89 -4.33 -8.53
C SER A 92 -8.16 -4.35 -9.86
N VAL A 93 -6.83 -4.16 -9.86
CA VAL A 93 -5.98 -4.24 -11.06
C VAL A 93 -5.89 -5.68 -11.56
N THR A 94 -5.78 -6.64 -10.65
CA THR A 94 -5.80 -8.07 -11.00
C THR A 94 -7.13 -8.48 -11.61
N LEU A 95 -8.25 -8.01 -11.04
CA LEU A 95 -9.58 -8.24 -11.58
C LEU A 95 -9.76 -7.59 -12.96
N MET A 96 -9.26 -6.38 -13.17
CA MET A 96 -9.26 -5.72 -14.48
C MET A 96 -8.54 -6.57 -15.54
N GLY A 97 -7.34 -7.07 -15.24
CA GLY A 97 -6.58 -7.93 -16.15
C GLY A 97 -7.30 -9.27 -16.44
N PHE A 98 -8.00 -9.82 -15.45
CA PHE A 98 -8.84 -11.00 -15.65
C PHE A 98 -10.04 -10.72 -16.57
N LEU A 99 -10.77 -9.62 -16.35
CA LEU A 99 -11.92 -9.21 -17.17
C LEU A 99 -11.51 -8.88 -18.61
N GLN A 100 -10.28 -8.40 -18.81
CA GLN A 100 -9.68 -8.16 -20.13
C GLN A 100 -9.10 -9.43 -20.78
N LYS A 101 -9.19 -10.59 -20.11
CA LYS A 101 -8.66 -11.89 -20.57
C LYS A 101 -7.13 -11.92 -20.75
N GLU A 102 -6.42 -11.06 -20.04
CA GLU A 102 -4.95 -11.00 -20.06
C GLU A 102 -4.32 -12.03 -19.11
N THR A 103 -5.07 -12.46 -18.10
CA THR A 103 -4.64 -13.43 -17.09
C THR A 103 -5.62 -14.60 -16.98
N GLY A 104 -5.11 -15.79 -16.70
CA GLY A 104 -5.94 -16.99 -16.54
C GLY A 104 -6.63 -17.05 -15.18
N THR A 105 -7.84 -17.63 -15.12
CA THR A 105 -8.70 -17.69 -13.92
C THR A 105 -7.98 -18.15 -12.66
N VAL A 106 -7.24 -19.26 -12.75
CA VAL A 106 -6.53 -19.83 -11.59
C VAL A 106 -5.43 -18.88 -11.11
N SER A 107 -4.69 -18.26 -12.04
CA SER A 107 -3.64 -17.31 -11.68
C SER A 107 -4.22 -16.07 -11.00
N SER A 108 -5.29 -15.50 -11.56
CA SER A 108 -5.92 -14.29 -11.00
C SER A 108 -6.49 -14.56 -9.60
N PHE A 109 -7.13 -15.72 -9.41
CA PHE A 109 -7.65 -16.14 -8.11
C PHE A 109 -6.54 -16.31 -7.06
N LEU A 110 -5.45 -17.02 -7.41
CA LEU A 110 -4.30 -17.18 -6.52
C LEU A 110 -3.63 -15.84 -6.20
N SER A 111 -3.51 -14.95 -7.19
CA SER A 111 -2.96 -13.60 -6.99
C SER A 111 -3.80 -12.77 -6.02
N ILE A 112 -5.13 -12.75 -6.17
CA ILE A 112 -6.03 -12.04 -5.25
C ILE A 112 -5.93 -12.64 -3.85
N ALA A 113 -5.94 -13.98 -3.72
CA ALA A 113 -5.77 -14.64 -2.44
C ALA A 113 -4.42 -14.30 -1.79
N GLY A 114 -3.35 -14.25 -2.58
CA GLY A 114 -2.02 -13.81 -2.15
C GLY A 114 -2.03 -12.36 -1.68
N GLN A 115 -2.71 -11.45 -2.40
CA GLN A 115 -2.80 -10.05 -2.02
C GLN A 115 -3.55 -9.86 -0.70
N LEU A 116 -4.69 -10.54 -0.53
CA LEU A 116 -5.45 -10.52 0.72
C LEU A 116 -4.64 -11.10 1.88
N GLY A 117 -3.92 -12.21 1.65
CA GLY A 117 -3.02 -12.78 2.65
C GLY A 117 -1.87 -11.86 3.03
N GLY A 118 -1.28 -11.18 2.05
CA GLY A 118 -0.19 -10.21 2.26
C GLY A 118 -0.66 -9.00 3.06
N ALA A 119 -1.83 -8.45 2.71
CA ALA A 119 -2.45 -7.35 3.44
C ALA A 119 -2.81 -7.75 4.88
N GLN A 120 -3.34 -8.96 5.08
CA GLN A 120 -3.64 -9.48 6.42
C GLN A 120 -2.37 -9.63 7.26
N LEU A 121 -1.29 -10.16 6.68
CA LEU A 121 -0.01 -10.26 7.38
C LEU A 121 0.55 -8.87 7.72
N ALA A 122 0.39 -7.89 6.84
CA ALA A 122 0.80 -6.51 7.10
C ALA A 122 0.03 -5.89 8.27
N LEU A 123 -1.27 -6.16 8.40
CA LEU A 123 -2.07 -5.73 9.54
C LEU A 123 -1.56 -6.33 10.86
N LEU A 124 -1.26 -7.63 10.88
CA LEU A 124 -0.71 -8.30 12.06
C LEU A 124 0.68 -7.76 12.41
N PHE A 125 1.53 -7.56 11.40
CA PHE A 125 2.87 -7.01 11.56
C PHE A 125 2.84 -5.58 12.08
N ALA A 126 1.98 -4.71 11.54
CA ALA A 126 1.80 -3.35 12.01
C ALA A 126 1.28 -3.33 13.46
N GLY A 127 0.31 -4.20 13.79
CA GLY A 127 -0.18 -4.34 15.16
C GLY A 127 0.92 -4.72 16.15
N TRP A 128 1.75 -5.70 15.79
CA TRP A 128 2.93 -6.08 16.59
C TRP A 128 3.95 -4.94 16.70
N TYR A 129 4.21 -4.24 15.60
CA TYR A 129 5.14 -3.13 15.57
C TYR A 129 4.69 -1.96 16.44
N TRP A 130 3.41 -1.62 16.39
CA TRP A 130 2.82 -0.58 17.23
C TRP A 130 2.83 -0.97 18.71
N ALA A 131 2.63 -2.26 19.04
CA ALA A 131 2.71 -2.77 20.41
C ALA A 131 4.12 -2.70 21.02
N MET A 132 5.17 -2.46 20.22
CA MET A 132 6.50 -2.14 20.75
C MET A 132 6.61 -0.69 21.27
N GLU A 133 5.59 0.14 21.04
CA GLU A 133 5.46 1.50 21.59
C GLU A 133 6.69 2.41 21.36
N LEU A 134 7.36 2.22 20.21
CA LEU A 134 8.62 2.93 19.91
C LEU A 134 8.46 4.46 19.84
N THR A 135 7.23 4.95 19.66
CA THR A 135 6.88 6.38 19.60
C THR A 135 5.53 6.63 20.27
N ASP A 136 5.27 7.87 20.64
CA ASP A 136 3.96 8.29 21.16
C ASP A 136 2.83 8.02 20.15
N MET A 137 3.10 8.11 18.84
CA MET A 137 2.13 7.75 17.79
C MET A 137 1.76 6.27 17.86
N HIS A 138 2.73 5.38 18.08
CA HIS A 138 2.50 3.94 18.19
C HIS A 138 1.71 3.58 19.44
N MET A 139 2.06 4.17 20.59
CA MET A 139 1.31 4.00 21.83
C MET A 139 -0.16 4.42 21.65
N ILE A 140 -0.41 5.58 21.03
CA ILE A 140 -1.76 6.06 20.74
C ILE A 140 -2.49 5.12 19.77
N LYS A 141 -1.79 4.58 18.76
CA LYS A 141 -2.40 3.60 17.85
C LYS A 141 -2.83 2.31 18.52
N VAL A 142 -2.03 1.78 19.44
CA VAL A 142 -2.40 0.61 20.23
C VAL A 142 -3.69 0.88 21.03
N MET A 143 -3.78 2.04 21.68
CA MET A 143 -5.00 2.44 22.39
C MET A 143 -6.21 2.54 21.46
N MET A 144 -6.06 3.15 20.28
CA MET A 144 -7.16 3.24 19.30
C MET A 144 -7.60 1.88 18.78
N MET A 145 -6.70 0.92 18.56
CA MET A 145 -7.05 -0.42 18.06
C MET A 145 -7.95 -1.20 19.04
N THR A 146 -7.89 -0.91 20.33
CA THR A 146 -8.79 -1.54 21.32
C THR A 146 -10.23 -1.06 21.23
N GLN A 147 -10.48 0.06 20.53
CA GLN A 147 -11.82 0.59 20.31
C GLN A 147 -12.30 0.17 18.91
N CYS A 148 -13.42 -0.56 18.85
CA CYS A 148 -14.08 -0.83 17.58
C CYS A 148 -14.79 0.45 17.09
N SER A 149 -14.09 1.27 16.32
CA SER A 149 -14.68 2.42 15.62
C SER A 149 -14.46 2.31 14.11
N SER A 150 -15.38 2.90 13.35
CA SER A 150 -15.24 2.99 11.90
C SER A 150 -14.13 3.99 11.58
N SER A 151 -13.24 3.63 10.65
CA SER A 151 -12.25 4.56 10.10
C SER A 151 -12.86 5.57 9.11
N LEU A 152 -14.14 5.42 8.74
CA LEU A 152 -14.83 6.37 7.85
C LEU A 152 -15.19 7.65 8.62
N ASN A 153 -14.63 8.77 8.16
CA ASN A 153 -15.00 10.12 8.62
C ASN A 153 -16.26 10.67 7.92
N VAL A 154 -16.86 9.90 7.00
CA VAL A 154 -18.00 10.29 6.16
C VAL A 154 -19.07 9.20 6.17
N SER A 155 -20.27 9.51 5.66
CA SER A 155 -21.32 8.50 5.50
C SER A 155 -20.88 7.37 4.57
N LEU A 156 -21.40 6.16 4.78
CA LEU A 156 -21.08 4.99 3.96
C LEU A 156 -21.32 5.25 2.46
N MET A 157 -22.42 5.92 2.12
CA MET A 157 -22.77 6.24 0.73
C MET A 157 -21.75 7.19 0.09
N GLN A 158 -21.35 8.24 0.79
CA GLN A 158 -20.33 9.17 0.30
C GLN A 158 -18.98 8.46 0.12
N GLY A 159 -18.54 7.69 1.12
CA GLY A 159 -17.30 6.91 1.03
C GLY A 159 -17.31 5.94 -0.16
N THR A 160 -18.43 5.24 -0.38
CA THR A 160 -18.59 4.29 -1.50
C THR A 160 -18.49 5.00 -2.85
N ILE A 161 -19.17 6.14 -3.01
CA ILE A 161 -19.11 6.91 -4.27
C ILE A 161 -17.70 7.43 -4.52
N THR A 162 -17.03 7.95 -3.50
CA THR A 162 -15.65 8.45 -3.61
C THR A 162 -14.69 7.33 -4.03
N GLU A 163 -14.80 6.14 -3.42
CA GLU A 163 -14.00 4.97 -3.82
C GLU A 163 -14.27 4.54 -5.27
N ILE A 164 -15.53 4.50 -5.70
CA ILE A 164 -15.90 4.15 -7.09
C ILE A 164 -15.28 5.14 -8.08
N VAL A 165 -15.44 6.45 -7.84
CA VAL A 165 -14.94 7.49 -8.74
C VAL A 165 -13.41 7.48 -8.78
N SER A 166 -12.76 7.34 -7.62
CA SER A 166 -11.30 7.29 -7.49
C SER A 166 -10.71 6.06 -8.16
N ALA A 167 -11.31 4.88 -7.94
CA ALA A 167 -10.89 3.64 -8.58
C ALA A 167 -11.09 3.71 -10.10
N LEU A 168 -12.22 4.24 -10.57
CA LEU A 168 -12.47 4.43 -12.00
C LEU A 168 -11.40 5.34 -12.63
N PHE A 169 -11.11 6.48 -12.00
CA PHE A 169 -10.12 7.43 -12.49
C PHE A 169 -8.72 6.81 -12.52
N TYR A 170 -8.34 6.08 -11.47
CA TYR A 170 -7.10 5.30 -11.43
C TYR A 170 -7.00 4.29 -12.58
N HIS A 171 -8.05 3.49 -12.80
CA HIS A 171 -8.05 2.49 -13.87
C HIS A 171 -8.00 3.12 -15.26
N LEU A 172 -8.69 4.24 -15.50
CA LEU A 172 -8.61 4.96 -16.78
C LEU A 172 -7.20 5.48 -17.04
N VAL A 173 -6.56 6.08 -16.04
CA VAL A 173 -5.18 6.56 -16.17
C VAL A 173 -4.22 5.39 -16.38
N ASP A 174 -4.33 4.31 -15.62
CA ASP A 174 -3.50 3.12 -15.78
C ASP A 174 -3.61 2.52 -17.20
N LEU A 175 -4.83 2.41 -17.74
CA LEU A 175 -5.05 1.97 -19.11
C LEU A 175 -4.45 2.94 -20.14
N SER A 176 -4.56 4.24 -19.93
CA SER A 176 -3.98 5.26 -20.83
C SER A 176 -2.45 5.22 -20.85
N LEU A 177 -1.83 4.83 -19.73
CA LEU A 177 -0.38 4.76 -19.55
C LEU A 177 0.21 3.36 -19.82
N ARG A 178 -0.61 2.36 -20.09
CA ARG A 178 -0.21 0.95 -20.25
C ARG A 178 0.95 0.74 -21.24
N HIS A 179 0.96 1.50 -22.34
CA HIS A 179 1.97 1.42 -23.40
C HIS A 179 3.09 2.45 -23.25
N ARG A 180 3.11 3.23 -22.16
CA ARG A 180 4.15 4.22 -21.87
C ARG A 180 5.29 3.58 -21.08
N SER A 181 6.45 4.25 -21.07
CA SER A 181 7.61 3.78 -20.30
C SER A 181 7.30 3.77 -18.80
N GLN A 182 7.91 2.82 -18.08
CA GLN A 182 7.77 2.72 -16.62
C GLN A 182 8.28 3.97 -15.90
N LEU A 183 9.29 4.65 -16.48
CA LEU A 183 9.81 5.93 -16.00
C LEU A 183 8.74 7.04 -15.95
N LEU A 184 7.73 6.98 -16.82
CA LEU A 184 6.62 7.91 -16.83
C LEU A 184 5.42 7.36 -16.05
N ARG A 185 5.10 6.08 -16.23
CA ARG A 185 3.91 5.45 -15.64
C ARG A 185 3.96 5.45 -14.11
N ILE A 186 5.08 5.05 -13.51
CA ILE A 186 5.21 4.92 -12.05
C ILE A 186 4.98 6.26 -11.33
N PRO A 187 5.72 7.35 -11.64
CA PRO A 187 5.54 8.61 -10.92
C PRO A 187 4.16 9.23 -11.15
N ILE A 188 3.56 9.08 -12.34
CA ILE A 188 2.20 9.60 -12.59
C ILE A 188 1.17 8.85 -11.75
N LEU A 189 1.23 7.52 -11.69
CA LEU A 189 0.29 6.74 -10.88
C LEU A 189 0.48 6.99 -9.38
N ALA A 190 1.74 7.13 -8.92
CA ALA A 190 2.02 7.48 -7.53
C ALA A 190 1.49 8.88 -7.17
N LEU A 191 1.70 9.87 -8.04
CA LEU A 191 1.17 11.22 -7.86
C LEU A 191 -0.36 11.20 -7.86
N LEU A 192 -0.98 10.46 -8.77
CA LEU A 192 -2.42 10.32 -8.86
C LEU A 192 -3.03 9.75 -7.58
N LEU A 193 -2.49 8.63 -7.08
CA LEU A 193 -2.97 8.02 -5.85
C LEU A 193 -2.74 8.92 -4.63
N THR A 194 -1.64 9.68 -4.62
CA THR A 194 -1.37 10.67 -3.57
C THR A 194 -2.37 11.83 -3.62
N PHE A 195 -2.72 12.29 -4.83
CA PHE A 195 -3.74 13.32 -5.04
C PHE A 195 -5.13 12.83 -4.61
N LEU A 196 -5.53 11.62 -5.04
CA LEU A 196 -6.80 11.01 -4.65
C LEU A 196 -6.91 10.76 -3.14
N TYR A 197 -5.78 10.53 -2.46
CA TYR A 197 -5.76 10.42 -1.00
C TYR A 197 -5.94 11.77 -0.29
N TYR A 198 -5.51 12.87 -0.91
CA TYR A 198 -5.64 14.21 -0.36
C TYR A 198 -7.06 14.78 -0.51
N THR A 199 -7.73 14.46 -1.61
CA THR A 199 -9.08 14.95 -1.96
C THR A 199 -10.20 14.18 -1.28
#